data_AF-A0A4Y7PM26-F1
#
_entry.id   AF-A0A4Y7PM26-F1
#
_cell.length_a   1.000
_cell.length_b   1.000
_cell.length_c   1.000
_cell.angle_alpha   90.00
_cell.angle_beta   90.00
_cell.angle_gamma   90.00
#
_symmetry.space_group_name_H-M   'P 1'
#
loop_
_entity.id
_entity.type
_entity.pdbx_description
1 polymer ?
#
loop_
_entity_poly.entity_id
_entity_poly.type
_entity_poly.pdbx_seq_one_letter_code
_entity_poly.pdbx_strand_id
1 'polypeptide(L)'
;MSANSNSLDPVKIQASHTQRVEEWIFLILQVTGGQILLPIIIATSLFSKSTPRHTIFLNFCLSWSLSSIIFSLLLYRERSTPEEVSLTPGPNICIIQAALVNGIQAMTSCTTLALVIHIWSVFRQTGRYGSPSDSLLRPGLRNAAFLLVPSLFFASFAIVTLVVGNVPTDNSKGDPVPNLAVATAFYCVILQADGTLKLLQGVYSFSAALAVITLLFEGLTMFEIYRSKKVLKKYAPKGTTAVFIRIAMFSLLRTFVLGFTFIFAIEPQRVFQPGLTNTFVFNGFIDVLQASLPLAAALILGTQKDFLDVWFFCKRNGTSKQVLQVDVIQEKLQY
;
A
#
# COMPACT_ATOMS: atom_id res chain seq x y z
N MET A 1 -15.82 -10.06 53.45
CA MET A 1 -16.11 -8.98 52.50
C MET A 1 -15.85 -9.52 51.10
N SER A 2 -16.86 -10.14 50.50
CA SER A 2 -16.80 -10.66 49.13
C SER A 2 -17.17 -9.51 48.21
N ALA A 3 -16.17 -8.95 47.53
CA ALA A 3 -16.36 -7.86 46.58
C ALA A 3 -17.22 -8.36 45.39
N ASN A 4 -18.20 -7.54 45.05
CA ASN A 4 -19.23 -7.77 44.04
C ASN A 4 -18.66 -8.27 42.70
N SER A 5 -19.29 -9.31 42.19
CA SER A 5 -19.19 -9.80 40.83
C SER A 5 -19.52 -8.72 39.80
N ASN A 6 -18.49 -8.13 39.20
CA ASN A 6 -18.27 -8.04 37.75
C ASN A 6 -19.54 -7.99 36.86
N SER A 7 -20.41 -6.99 37.01
CA SER A 7 -21.29 -6.61 35.90
C SER A 7 -20.41 -5.94 34.85
N LEU A 8 -19.93 -6.72 33.88
CA LEU A 8 -19.12 -6.23 32.77
C LEU A 8 -19.90 -5.12 32.06
N ASP A 9 -19.34 -3.90 32.03
CA ASP A 9 -20.02 -2.73 31.49
C ASP A 9 -20.53 -3.02 30.06
N PRO A 10 -21.83 -2.83 29.76
CA PRO A 10 -22.40 -3.14 28.45
C PRO A 10 -21.68 -2.38 27.31
N VAL A 11 -21.14 -1.20 27.63
CA VAL A 11 -20.33 -0.38 26.71
C VAL A 11 -19.04 -1.10 26.29
N LYS A 12 -18.36 -1.79 27.22
CA LYS A 12 -17.12 -2.54 26.91
C LYS A 12 -17.41 -3.74 26.03
N ILE A 13 -18.52 -4.46 26.30
CA ILE A 13 -18.96 -5.58 25.46
C ILE A 13 -19.21 -5.09 24.04
N GLN A 14 -19.96 -4.00 23.86
CA GLN A 14 -20.24 -3.45 22.55
C GLN A 14 -18.97 -2.98 21.82
N ALA A 15 -18.05 -2.31 22.51
CA ALA A 15 -16.78 -1.87 21.93
C ALA A 15 -15.92 -3.07 21.46
N SER A 16 -15.79 -4.11 22.29
CA SER A 16 -15.04 -5.32 21.94
C SER A 16 -15.61 -6.05 20.71
N HIS A 17 -16.94 -6.05 20.57
CA HIS A 17 -17.60 -6.66 19.42
C HIS A 17 -17.32 -5.88 18.14
N THR A 18 -17.46 -4.56 18.16
CA THR A 18 -17.15 -3.70 17.00
C THR A 18 -15.71 -3.86 16.57
N GLN A 19 -14.77 -3.79 17.50
CA GLN A 19 -13.34 -3.95 17.21
C GLN A 19 -13.05 -5.31 16.54
N ARG A 20 -13.64 -6.40 17.05
CA ARG A 20 -13.48 -7.72 16.45
C ARG A 20 -13.98 -7.77 15.00
N VAL A 21 -15.12 -7.14 14.71
CA VAL A 21 -15.64 -7.06 13.34
C VAL A 21 -14.69 -6.29 12.43
N GLU A 22 -14.14 -5.16 12.90
CA GLU A 22 -13.17 -4.37 12.16
C GLU A 22 -11.87 -5.14 11.91
N GLU A 23 -11.35 -5.86 12.91
CA GLU A 23 -10.16 -6.73 12.77
C GLU A 23 -10.37 -7.79 11.70
N TRP A 24 -11.56 -8.41 11.65
CA TRP A 24 -11.90 -9.39 10.61
C TRP A 24 -11.96 -8.77 9.22
N ILE A 25 -12.62 -7.62 9.08
CA ILE A 25 -12.70 -6.90 7.80
C ILE A 25 -11.29 -6.54 7.33
N PHE A 26 -10.50 -5.94 8.21
CA PHE A 26 -9.12 -5.58 7.93
C PHE A 26 -8.30 -6.78 7.47
N LEU A 27 -8.37 -7.90 8.20
CA LEU A 27 -7.64 -9.12 7.88
C LEU A 27 -8.07 -9.71 6.52
N ILE A 28 -9.39 -9.81 6.27
CA ILE A 28 -9.92 -10.34 5.00
C ILE A 28 -9.43 -9.49 3.83
N LEU A 29 -9.45 -8.16 3.95
CA LEU A 29 -8.98 -7.24 2.91
C LEU A 29 -7.49 -7.44 2.62
N GLN A 30 -6.64 -7.47 3.66
CA GLN A 30 -5.19 -7.66 3.53
C GLN A 30 -4.84 -9.03 2.94
N VAL A 31 -5.46 -10.10 3.45
CA VAL A 31 -5.19 -11.47 3.00
C VAL A 31 -5.63 -11.67 1.56
N THR A 32 -6.88 -11.32 1.25
CA THR A 32 -7.44 -11.52 -0.10
C THR A 32 -6.68 -10.68 -1.13
N GLY A 33 -6.49 -9.40 -0.85
CA GLY A 33 -5.83 -8.48 -1.77
C GLY A 33 -4.34 -8.73 -1.89
N GLY A 34 -3.61 -8.59 -0.77
CA GLY A 34 -2.16 -8.56 -0.79
C GLY A 34 -1.46 -9.91 -0.67
N GLN A 35 -2.07 -10.89 0.00
CA GLN A 35 -1.41 -12.20 0.21
C GLN A 35 -1.85 -13.27 -0.79
N ILE A 36 -3.05 -13.15 -1.38
CA ILE A 36 -3.56 -14.10 -2.37
C ILE A 36 -3.51 -13.51 -3.78
N LEU A 37 -4.30 -12.47 -4.06
CA LEU A 37 -4.48 -11.98 -5.44
C LEU A 37 -3.20 -11.36 -6.03
N LEU A 38 -2.48 -10.50 -5.29
CA LEU A 38 -1.23 -9.90 -5.79
C LEU A 38 -0.14 -10.95 -6.08
N PRO A 39 0.14 -11.95 -5.21
CA PRO A 39 1.05 -13.04 -5.53
C PRO A 39 0.63 -13.88 -6.74
N ILE A 40 -0.68 -14.13 -6.93
CA ILE A 40 -1.18 -14.79 -8.15
C ILE A 40 -0.85 -13.94 -9.40
N ILE A 41 -1.01 -12.62 -9.33
CA ILE A 41 -0.64 -11.70 -10.43
C ILE A 41 0.87 -11.73 -10.69
N ILE A 42 1.70 -11.73 -9.64
CA ILE A 42 3.16 -11.83 -9.75
C ILE A 42 3.54 -13.16 -10.40
N ALA A 43 3.03 -14.28 -9.87
CA ALA A 43 3.29 -15.61 -10.40
C ALA A 43 2.85 -15.72 -11.87
N THR A 44 1.65 -15.24 -12.19
CA THR A 44 1.15 -15.23 -13.58
C THR A 44 2.07 -14.42 -14.49
N SER A 45 2.54 -13.26 -14.04
CA SER A 45 3.46 -12.40 -14.82
C SER A 45 4.83 -13.04 -15.04
N LEU A 46 5.32 -13.83 -14.07
CA LEU A 46 6.62 -14.51 -14.15
C LEU A 46 6.57 -15.80 -14.99
N PHE A 47 5.49 -16.58 -14.87
CA PHE A 47 5.36 -17.87 -15.54
C PHE A 47 4.72 -17.79 -16.93
N SER A 48 3.92 -16.75 -17.20
CA SER A 48 3.29 -16.57 -18.51
C SER A 48 4.22 -15.85 -19.48
N LYS A 49 4.70 -16.59 -20.48
CA LYS A 49 5.43 -16.02 -21.64
C LYS A 49 4.60 -14.99 -22.42
N SER A 50 3.27 -15.04 -22.30
CA SER A 50 2.35 -14.16 -23.03
C SER A 50 2.22 -12.77 -22.40
N THR A 51 2.73 -12.57 -21.18
CA THR A 51 2.55 -11.32 -20.44
C THR A 51 3.85 -10.85 -19.80
N PRO A 52 4.90 -10.53 -20.59
CA PRO A 52 6.10 -9.92 -20.05
C PRO A 52 5.71 -8.58 -19.40
N ARG A 53 6.00 -8.44 -18.10
CA ARG A 53 5.74 -7.21 -17.35
C ARG A 53 7.06 -6.58 -16.92
N HIS A 54 7.06 -5.26 -16.88
CA HIS A 54 8.23 -4.48 -16.46
C HIS A 54 8.54 -4.72 -14.97
N THR A 55 9.82 -4.76 -14.59
CA THR A 55 10.24 -5.06 -13.21
C THR A 55 9.68 -4.08 -12.18
N ILE A 56 9.45 -2.81 -12.56
CA ILE A 56 8.82 -1.79 -11.70
C ILE A 56 7.40 -2.21 -11.28
N PHE A 57 6.64 -2.83 -12.20
CA PHE A 57 5.30 -3.33 -11.92
C PHE A 57 5.35 -4.47 -10.90
N LEU A 58 6.29 -5.40 -11.06
CA LEU A 58 6.48 -6.50 -10.12
C LEU A 58 6.93 -5.99 -8.74
N ASN A 59 7.81 -4.99 -8.70
CA ASN A 59 8.25 -4.36 -7.44
C ASN A 59 7.08 -3.69 -6.70
N PHE A 60 6.20 -3.01 -7.43
CA PHE A 60 4.96 -2.48 -6.89
C PHE A 60 4.11 -3.59 -6.27
N CYS A 61 3.76 -4.64 -7.01
CA CYS A 61 2.93 -5.74 -6.49
C CYS A 61 3.58 -6.43 -5.28
N LEU A 62 4.90 -6.66 -5.32
CA LEU A 62 5.64 -7.27 -4.22
C LEU A 62 5.63 -6.38 -2.97
N SER A 63 5.80 -5.07 -3.12
CA SER A 63 5.77 -4.14 -1.99
C SER A 63 4.43 -4.10 -1.28
N TRP A 64 3.33 -4.11 -2.04
CA TRP A 64 1.98 -4.16 -1.46
C TRP A 64 1.66 -5.52 -0.83
N SER A 65 2.17 -6.62 -1.41
CA SER A 65 2.07 -7.95 -0.80
C SER A 65 2.81 -8.01 0.54
N LEU A 66 4.04 -7.49 0.59
CA LEU A 66 4.82 -7.42 1.84
C LEU A 66 4.16 -6.52 2.88
N SER A 67 3.57 -5.40 2.45
CA SER A 67 2.74 -4.54 3.30
C SER A 67 1.62 -5.33 3.96
N SER A 68 0.84 -6.09 3.20
CA SER A 68 -0.24 -6.89 3.77
C SER A 68 0.23 -7.97 4.74
N ILE A 69 1.43 -8.52 4.56
CA ILE A 69 2.01 -9.46 5.53
C ILE A 69 2.36 -8.74 6.84
N ILE A 70 3.10 -7.62 6.75
CA ILE A 70 3.59 -6.85 7.90
C ILE A 70 2.42 -6.34 8.77
N PHE A 71 1.39 -5.77 8.13
CA PHE A 71 0.21 -5.26 8.83
C PHE A 71 -0.62 -6.36 9.50
N SER A 72 -0.54 -7.62 9.03
CA SER A 72 -1.29 -8.74 9.60
C SER A 72 -0.53 -9.54 10.67
N LEU A 73 0.74 -9.25 10.93
CA LEU A 73 1.58 -10.06 11.83
C LEU A 73 0.99 -10.26 13.23
N LEU A 74 0.44 -9.20 13.86
CA LEU A 74 -0.17 -9.33 15.19
C LEU A 74 -1.47 -10.13 15.17
N LEU A 75 -2.33 -9.87 14.19
CA LEU A 75 -3.63 -10.53 14.04
C LEU A 75 -3.49 -12.04 13.78
N TYR A 76 -2.33 -12.50 13.32
CA TYR A 76 -2.00 -13.93 13.19
C TYR A 76 -1.57 -14.58 14.49
N ARG A 77 -0.99 -13.81 15.42
CA ARG A 77 -0.49 -14.36 16.69
C ARG A 77 -1.60 -14.40 17.74
N GLU A 78 -2.36 -13.33 17.85
CA GLU A 78 -3.27 -13.12 18.96
C GLU A 78 -4.52 -12.38 18.49
N ARG A 79 -5.68 -12.79 19.01
CA ARG A 79 -6.96 -12.12 18.76
C ARG A 79 -7.49 -11.54 20.06
N SER A 80 -8.16 -10.41 19.93
CA SER A 80 -8.82 -9.70 21.03
C SER A 80 -9.85 -10.60 21.71
N THR A 81 -9.62 -10.90 22.99
CA THR A 81 -10.56 -11.64 23.83
C THR A 81 -11.62 -10.69 24.37
N PRO A 82 -12.81 -11.16 24.78
CA PRO A 82 -13.82 -10.29 25.39
C PRO A 82 -13.34 -9.59 26.68
N GLU A 83 -12.32 -10.17 27.33
CA GLU A 83 -11.76 -9.68 28.59
C GLU A 83 -10.62 -8.68 28.36
N GLU A 84 -9.83 -8.85 27.29
CA GLU A 84 -8.73 -7.96 26.93
C GLU A 84 -8.98 -7.32 25.55
N VAL A 85 -9.42 -6.07 25.57
CA VAL A 85 -9.74 -5.27 24.37
C VAL A 85 -8.46 -4.90 23.57
N SER A 86 -7.30 -4.83 24.24
CA SER A 86 -6.02 -4.53 23.60
C SER A 86 -5.19 -5.79 23.44
N LEU A 87 -4.61 -6.01 22.25
CA LEU A 87 -3.55 -7.01 22.09
C LEU A 87 -2.39 -6.67 23.02
N THR A 88 -1.88 -7.66 23.75
CA THR A 88 -0.72 -7.51 24.65
C THR A 88 0.51 -8.21 24.07
N PRO A 89 0.98 -7.82 22.87
CA PRO A 89 2.12 -8.49 22.26
C PRO A 89 3.37 -8.29 23.10
N GLY A 90 4.24 -9.30 23.09
CA GLY A 90 5.56 -9.17 23.71
C GLY A 90 6.29 -7.92 23.18
N PRO A 91 7.00 -7.19 24.06
CA PRO A 91 7.54 -5.85 23.74
C PRO A 91 8.43 -5.85 22.50
N ASN A 92 9.23 -6.89 22.31
CA ASN A 92 10.13 -7.04 21.15
C ASN A 92 9.38 -7.24 19.82
N ILE A 93 8.24 -7.92 19.84
CA ILE A 93 7.45 -8.13 18.63
C ILE A 93 6.77 -6.83 18.22
N CYS A 94 6.27 -6.09 19.22
CA CYS A 94 5.58 -4.82 19.00
C CYS A 94 6.51 -3.78 18.37
N ILE A 95 7.72 -3.60 18.90
CA ILE A 95 8.69 -2.66 18.34
C ILE A 95 9.14 -3.07 16.93
N ILE A 96 9.38 -4.36 16.69
CA ILE A 96 9.76 -4.85 15.35
C ILE A 96 8.63 -4.58 14.36
N GLN A 97 7.38 -4.87 14.72
CA GLN A 97 6.26 -4.62 13.83
C GLN A 97 6.08 -3.13 13.56
N ALA A 98 6.15 -2.27 14.59
CA ALA A 98 6.06 -0.82 14.41
C ALA A 98 7.15 -0.29 13.46
N ALA A 99 8.38 -0.79 13.59
CA ALA A 99 9.48 -0.47 12.69
C ALA A 99 9.20 -0.91 11.24
N LEU A 100 8.72 -2.14 11.05
CA LEU A 100 8.37 -2.67 9.74
C LEU A 100 7.20 -1.90 9.10
N VAL A 101 6.19 -1.51 9.87
CA VAL A 101 5.03 -0.72 9.41
C VAL A 101 5.49 0.65 8.92
N ASN A 102 6.34 1.36 9.67
CA ASN A 102 6.87 2.65 9.24
C ASN A 102 7.73 2.53 7.97
N GLY A 103 8.58 1.50 7.90
CA GLY A 103 9.38 1.20 6.71
C GLY A 103 8.52 0.90 5.48
N ILE A 104 7.52 0.03 5.63
CA ILE A 104 6.71 -0.44 4.50
C ILE A 104 5.81 0.66 3.95
N GLN A 105 5.32 1.56 4.80
CA GLN A 105 4.54 2.74 4.40
C GLN A 105 5.35 3.66 3.46
N ALA A 106 6.63 3.89 3.77
CA ALA A 106 7.52 4.66 2.90
C ALA A 106 7.80 3.91 1.58
N MET A 107 8.02 2.59 1.66
CA MET A 107 8.30 1.74 0.50
C MET A 107 7.15 1.73 -0.51
N THR A 108 5.93 1.45 -0.06
CA THR A 108 4.74 1.40 -0.92
C THR A 108 4.43 2.75 -1.55
N SER A 109 4.67 3.85 -0.83
CA SER A 109 4.56 5.21 -1.38
C SER A 109 5.54 5.43 -2.53
N CYS A 110 6.80 5.01 -2.35
CA CYS A 110 7.86 5.13 -3.37
C CYS A 110 7.60 4.23 -4.59
N THR A 111 7.24 2.95 -4.39
CA THR A 111 6.96 2.02 -5.51
C THR A 111 5.74 2.46 -6.31
N THR A 112 4.73 3.03 -5.65
CA THR A 112 3.54 3.58 -6.34
C THR A 112 3.91 4.80 -7.18
N LEU A 113 4.70 5.72 -6.65
CA LEU A 113 5.21 6.86 -7.43
C LEU A 113 6.05 6.38 -8.63
N ALA A 114 6.95 5.42 -8.42
CA ALA A 114 7.77 4.84 -9.48
C ALA A 114 6.92 4.23 -10.61
N LEU A 115 5.85 3.50 -10.24
CA LEU A 115 4.92 2.92 -11.20
C LEU A 115 4.22 3.99 -12.03
N VAL A 116 3.71 5.05 -11.40
CA VAL A 116 3.01 6.14 -12.11
C VAL A 116 3.97 6.92 -13.02
N ILE A 117 5.19 7.25 -12.55
CA ILE A 117 6.19 7.91 -13.39
C ILE A 117 6.55 7.03 -14.60
N HIS A 118 6.68 5.72 -14.41
CA HIS A 118 6.91 4.78 -15.49
C HIS A 118 5.76 4.79 -16.51
N ILE A 119 4.51 4.69 -16.05
CA ILE A 119 3.32 4.74 -16.91
C ILE A 119 3.27 6.06 -17.69
N TRP A 120 3.45 7.20 -17.02
CA TRP A 120 3.51 8.51 -17.66
C TRP A 120 4.60 8.58 -18.74
N SER A 121 5.79 8.06 -18.44
CA SER A 121 6.92 8.03 -19.38
C SER A 121 6.59 7.22 -20.63
N VAL A 122 5.94 6.06 -20.49
CA VAL A 122 5.50 5.21 -21.61
C VAL A 122 4.49 5.96 -22.50
N PHE A 123 3.49 6.60 -21.91
CA PHE A 123 2.51 7.40 -22.69
C PHE A 123 3.16 8.60 -23.38
N ARG A 124 4.09 9.28 -22.72
CA ARG A 124 4.80 10.41 -23.31
C ARG A 124 5.68 10.00 -24.49
N GLN A 125 6.34 8.85 -24.40
CA GLN A 125 7.17 8.30 -25.48
C GLN A 125 6.33 7.91 -26.70
N THR A 126 5.16 7.30 -26.49
CA THR A 126 4.25 6.94 -27.60
C THR A 126 3.64 8.17 -28.31
N GLY A 127 3.49 9.30 -27.62
CA GLY A 127 3.03 10.55 -28.24
C GLY A 127 4.07 11.24 -29.15
N ARG A 128 5.37 11.02 -28.88
CA ARG A 128 6.48 11.63 -29.64
C ARG A 128 7.04 10.66 -30.67
N TYR A 129 6.20 10.26 -31.62
CA TYR A 129 6.64 9.53 -32.82
C TYR A 129 7.71 10.35 -33.55
N GLY A 130 8.98 9.95 -33.46
CA GLY A 130 10.01 10.41 -34.40
C GLY A 130 11.22 11.15 -33.81
N SER A 131 11.36 11.29 -32.50
CA SER A 131 12.63 11.76 -31.93
C SER A 131 13.07 10.83 -30.81
N PRO A 132 14.14 10.03 -30.99
CA PRO A 132 14.81 9.36 -29.88
C PRO A 132 15.38 10.47 -29.00
N SER A 133 14.56 11.02 -28.11
CA SER A 133 15.04 12.04 -27.21
C SER A 133 16.06 11.38 -26.30
N ASP A 134 17.29 11.88 -26.32
CA ASP A 134 18.35 11.59 -25.37
C ASP A 134 17.76 11.62 -23.95
N SER A 135 17.38 10.45 -23.44
CA SER A 135 16.98 10.37 -22.05
C SER A 135 18.26 10.61 -21.24
N LEU A 136 18.28 11.69 -20.48
CA LEU A 136 19.39 12.11 -19.60
C LEU A 136 19.96 10.97 -18.72
N LEU A 137 19.19 9.90 -18.49
CA LEU A 137 19.59 8.72 -17.75
C LEU A 137 19.52 7.47 -18.63
N ARG A 138 20.59 6.65 -18.56
CA ARG A 138 20.66 5.33 -19.20
C ARG A 138 19.51 4.45 -18.70
N PRO A 139 18.77 3.73 -19.57
CA PRO A 139 17.58 2.95 -19.20
C PRO A 139 17.81 1.97 -18.04
N GLY A 140 18.98 1.32 -18.02
CA GLY A 140 19.36 0.39 -16.94
C GLY A 140 19.51 1.07 -15.58
N LEU A 141 20.12 2.25 -15.52
CA LEU A 141 20.29 3.01 -14.27
C LEU A 141 18.93 3.49 -13.73
N ARG A 142 18.04 3.94 -14.62
CA ARG A 142 16.67 4.33 -14.26
C ARG A 142 15.90 3.17 -13.65
N ASN A 143 15.97 1.99 -14.27
CA ASN A 143 15.29 0.79 -13.76
C ASN A 143 15.89 0.34 -12.42
N ALA A 144 17.21 0.34 -12.28
CA ALA A 144 17.88 0.03 -11.02
C ALA A 144 17.47 1.01 -9.91
N ALA A 145 17.39 2.31 -10.20
CA ALA A 145 16.96 3.32 -9.23
C ALA A 145 15.52 3.07 -8.75
N PHE A 146 14.58 2.77 -9.65
CA PHE A 146 13.19 2.47 -9.26
C PHE A 146 13.03 1.19 -8.44
N LEU A 147 14.02 0.29 -8.45
CA LEU A 147 14.04 -0.91 -7.63
C LEU A 147 14.73 -0.66 -6.27
N LEU A 148 15.89 -0.01 -6.28
CA LEU A 148 16.71 0.18 -5.09
C LEU A 148 16.17 1.28 -4.16
N VAL A 149 15.69 2.41 -4.71
CA VAL A 149 15.27 3.56 -3.92
C VAL A 149 14.16 3.20 -2.91
N PRO A 150 13.07 2.51 -3.29
CA PRO A 150 12.05 2.12 -2.32
C PRO A 150 12.58 1.23 -1.19
N SER A 151 13.47 0.28 -1.51
CA SER A 151 14.07 -0.61 -0.50
C SER A 151 15.02 0.12 0.45
N LEU A 152 15.73 1.14 -0.03
CA LEU A 152 16.56 2.00 0.82
C LEU A 152 15.69 2.82 1.79
N PHE A 153 14.59 3.40 1.32
CA PHE A 153 13.64 4.10 2.20
C PHE A 153 13.00 3.15 3.21
N PHE A 154 12.62 1.94 2.81
CA PHE A 154 12.14 0.91 3.73
C PHE A 154 13.12 0.67 4.88
N ALA A 155 14.37 0.33 4.54
CA ALA A 155 15.41 0.03 5.51
C ALA A 155 15.69 1.24 6.41
N SER A 156 15.79 2.44 5.83
CA SER A 156 16.05 3.68 6.56
C SER A 156 14.96 3.96 7.60
N PHE A 157 13.69 3.97 7.22
CA PHE A 157 12.59 4.26 8.15
C PHE A 157 12.42 3.15 9.20
N ALA A 158 12.62 1.88 8.83
CA ALA A 158 12.57 0.77 9.79
C ALA A 158 13.71 0.85 10.82
N ILE A 159 14.95 1.09 10.38
CA ILE A 159 16.11 1.21 11.27
C ILE A 159 15.95 2.42 12.21
N VAL A 160 15.57 3.59 11.67
CA VAL A 160 15.32 4.79 12.50
C VAL A 160 14.24 4.52 13.54
N THR A 161 13.15 3.87 13.15
CA THR A 161 12.07 3.51 14.09
C THR A 161 12.53 2.54 15.16
N LEU A 162 13.32 1.52 14.80
CA LEU A 162 13.84 0.55 15.75
C LEU A 162 14.81 1.18 16.75
N VAL A 163 15.72 2.03 16.28
CA VAL A 163 16.71 2.72 17.12
C VAL A 163 16.02 3.69 18.09
N VAL A 164 15.08 4.49 17.59
CA VAL A 164 14.33 5.46 18.42
C VAL A 164 13.39 4.75 19.39
N GLY A 165 12.76 3.66 18.96
CA GLY A 165 11.79 2.92 19.77
C GLY A 165 12.40 2.10 20.91
N ASN A 166 13.66 1.66 20.78
CA ASN A 166 14.32 0.75 21.73
C ASN A 166 14.93 1.44 22.95
N VAL A 167 14.49 2.67 23.25
CA VAL A 167 14.92 3.42 24.43
C VAL A 167 14.05 3.00 25.61
N PRO A 168 14.63 2.46 26.71
CA PRO A 168 13.89 2.19 27.93
C PRO A 168 13.31 3.48 28.49
N THR A 169 12.06 3.44 28.93
CA THR A 169 11.39 4.60 29.54
C THR A 169 10.56 4.18 30.73
N ASP A 170 10.19 5.12 31.59
CA ASP A 170 9.26 4.86 32.68
C ASP A 170 7.85 5.24 32.23
N ASN A 171 6.87 4.40 32.57
CA ASN A 171 5.47 4.71 32.31
C ASN A 171 4.98 5.87 33.20
N SER A 172 3.75 6.34 33.00
CA SER A 172 3.15 7.40 33.85
C SER A 172 3.03 7.04 35.33
N LYS A 173 3.19 5.77 35.70
CA LYS A 173 3.20 5.26 37.09
C LYS A 173 4.62 5.11 37.67
N GLY A 174 5.65 5.39 36.88
CA GLY A 174 7.05 5.20 37.26
C GLY A 174 7.56 3.76 37.15
N ASP A 175 6.79 2.85 36.54
CA ASP A 175 7.26 1.49 36.27
C ASP A 175 8.09 1.48 34.97
N PRO A 176 9.24 0.77 34.96
CA PRO A 176 10.09 0.69 33.78
C PRO A 176 9.39 -0.11 32.67
N VAL A 177 9.24 0.51 31.50
CA VAL A 177 8.83 -0.15 30.26
C VAL A 177 10.05 -0.36 29.35
N PRO A 178 10.17 -1.55 28.73
CA PRO A 178 11.38 -1.93 27.99
C PRO A 178 11.56 -1.11 26.71
N ASN A 179 10.47 -0.58 26.13
CA ASN A 179 10.50 0.21 24.90
C ASN A 179 9.28 1.12 24.75
N LEU A 180 9.32 1.96 23.73
CA LEU A 180 8.31 2.98 23.39
C LEU A 180 7.18 2.47 22.47
N ALA A 181 7.12 1.17 22.22
CA ALA A 181 6.12 0.59 21.33
C ALA A 181 4.80 0.33 22.06
N VAL A 182 3.69 0.77 21.46
CA VAL A 182 2.33 0.61 21.99
C VAL A 182 1.49 -0.09 20.94
N ALA A 183 0.73 -1.10 21.35
CA ALA A 183 -0.20 -1.81 20.48
C ALA A 183 -1.44 -0.94 20.20
N THR A 184 -1.84 -0.85 18.93
CA THR A 184 -3.16 -0.35 18.52
C THR A 184 -4.10 -1.52 18.23
N ALA A 185 -5.30 -1.25 17.69
CA ALA A 185 -6.27 -2.28 17.33
C ALA A 185 -5.73 -3.29 16.29
N PHE A 186 -4.86 -2.86 15.35
CA PHE A 186 -4.40 -3.75 14.26
C PHE A 186 -2.88 -3.95 14.22
N TYR A 187 -2.09 -2.97 14.67
CA TYR A 187 -0.62 -3.01 14.60
C TYR A 187 0.02 -2.19 15.71
N CYS A 188 1.32 -2.34 15.92
CA CYS A 188 2.05 -1.51 16.88
C CYS A 188 2.52 -0.17 16.29
N VAL A 189 2.51 0.87 17.12
CA VAL A 189 3.05 2.21 16.83
C VAL A 189 4.09 2.61 17.89
N ILE A 190 4.97 3.55 17.56
CA ILE A 190 5.93 4.10 18.52
C ILE A 190 5.39 5.43 19.07
N LEU A 191 5.22 5.51 20.38
CA LEU A 191 4.87 6.72 21.11
C LEU A 191 6.15 7.29 21.75
N GLN A 192 6.52 8.54 21.49
CA GLN A 192 7.72 9.12 22.11
C GLN A 192 7.51 9.41 23.60
N ALA A 193 8.61 9.58 24.35
CA ALA A 193 8.59 9.83 25.79
C ALA A 193 7.82 11.10 26.19
N ASP A 194 7.72 12.08 25.30
CA ASP A 194 6.90 13.30 25.47
C ASP A 194 5.41 13.07 25.18
N GLY A 195 5.00 11.82 24.95
CA GLY A 195 3.65 11.45 24.50
C GLY A 195 3.37 11.85 23.05
N THR A 196 4.39 12.30 22.29
CA THR A 196 4.18 12.74 20.91
C THR A 196 4.40 11.63 19.88
N LEU A 197 3.70 11.75 18.76
CA LEU A 197 3.79 10.83 17.62
C LEU A 197 4.66 11.41 16.50
N LYS A 198 5.74 12.15 16.82
CA LYS A 198 6.55 12.87 15.80
C LYS A 198 7.14 11.95 14.73
N LEU A 199 7.59 10.75 15.12
CA LEU A 199 8.13 9.79 14.16
C LEU A 199 7.06 9.33 13.17
N LEU A 200 5.90 8.94 13.68
CA LEU A 200 4.74 8.53 12.90
C LEU A 200 4.27 9.67 11.99
N GLN A 201 4.20 10.89 12.53
CA GLN A 201 3.89 12.11 11.79
C GLN A 201 4.87 12.30 10.62
N GLY A 202 6.17 12.16 10.85
CA GLY A 202 7.19 12.27 9.81
C GLY A 202 7.00 11.26 8.68
N VAL A 203 6.68 10.00 9.00
CA VAL A 203 6.38 8.95 8.00
C VAL A 203 5.14 9.32 7.18
N TYR A 204 4.04 9.71 7.83
CA TYR A 204 2.82 10.10 7.14
C TYR A 204 2.98 11.39 6.32
N SER A 205 3.73 12.38 6.80
CA SER A 205 4.06 13.58 6.03
C SER A 205 4.87 13.26 4.79
N PHE A 206 5.87 12.37 4.90
CA PHE A 206 6.65 11.88 3.77
C PHE A 206 5.76 11.16 2.74
N SER A 207 4.93 10.22 3.20
CA SER A 207 3.98 9.50 2.34
C SER A 207 2.95 10.44 1.70
N ALA A 208 2.44 11.43 2.42
CA ALA A 208 1.52 12.43 1.89
C ALA A 208 2.18 13.27 0.79
N ALA A 209 3.43 13.71 0.99
CA ALA A 209 4.19 14.44 -0.02
C ALA A 209 4.38 13.61 -1.29
N LEU A 210 4.79 12.34 -1.17
CA LEU A 210 4.91 11.44 -2.32
C LEU A 210 3.57 11.17 -2.99
N ALA A 211 2.48 11.07 -2.23
CA ALA A 211 1.14 10.90 -2.78
C ALA A 211 0.69 12.11 -3.59
N VAL A 212 0.95 13.34 -3.13
CA VAL A 212 0.69 14.57 -3.89
C VAL A 212 1.49 14.57 -5.20
N ILE A 213 2.78 14.27 -5.15
CA ILE A 213 3.62 14.15 -6.36
C ILE A 213 3.03 13.08 -7.30
N THR A 214 2.56 11.96 -6.75
CA THR A 214 1.96 10.91 -7.57
C THR A 214 0.66 11.37 -8.24
N LEU A 215 -0.22 12.08 -7.53
CA LEU A 215 -1.44 12.66 -8.11
C LEU A 215 -1.13 13.63 -9.25
N LEU A 216 -0.05 14.42 -9.14
CA LEU A 216 0.40 15.28 -10.24
C LEU A 216 0.76 14.44 -11.48
N PHE A 217 1.54 13.38 -11.32
CA PHE A 217 1.87 12.49 -12.45
C PHE A 217 0.67 11.71 -13.00
N GLU A 218 -0.30 11.34 -12.16
CA GLU A 218 -1.57 10.74 -12.59
C GLU A 218 -2.36 11.74 -13.44
N GLY A 219 -2.48 13.00 -13.00
CA GLY A 219 -3.11 14.08 -13.75
C GLY A 219 -2.40 14.35 -15.10
N LEU A 220 -1.07 14.37 -15.10
CA LEU A 220 -0.28 14.48 -16.34
C LEU A 220 -0.51 13.28 -17.27
N THR A 221 -0.61 12.06 -16.72
CA THR A 221 -0.92 10.86 -17.50
C THR A 221 -2.32 10.94 -18.10
N MET A 222 -3.32 11.34 -17.33
CA MET A 222 -4.69 11.54 -17.83
C MET A 222 -4.75 12.61 -18.91
N PHE A 223 -4.00 13.71 -18.74
CA PHE A 223 -3.88 14.78 -19.73
C PHE A 223 -3.25 14.28 -21.04
N GLU A 224 -2.16 13.52 -20.97
CA GLU A 224 -1.50 12.96 -22.16
C GLU A 224 -2.38 11.92 -22.87
N ILE A 225 -3.08 11.07 -22.11
CA ILE A 225 -4.08 10.16 -22.66
C ILE A 225 -5.19 10.96 -23.36
N TYR A 226 -5.70 12.02 -22.72
CA TYR A 226 -6.75 12.89 -23.28
C TYR A 226 -6.30 13.54 -24.59
N ARG A 227 -5.11 14.14 -24.60
CA ARG A 227 -4.52 14.76 -25.78
C ARG A 227 -4.32 13.75 -26.91
N SER A 228 -3.90 12.54 -26.57
CA SER A 228 -3.59 11.47 -27.52
C SER A 228 -4.79 10.58 -27.88
N LYS A 229 -6.01 10.90 -27.43
CA LYS A 229 -7.23 10.10 -27.67
C LYS A 229 -7.43 9.75 -29.14
N LYS A 230 -7.18 10.68 -30.06
CA LYS A 230 -7.35 10.45 -31.51
C LYS A 230 -6.39 9.38 -32.03
N VAL A 231 -5.14 9.42 -31.58
CA VAL A 231 -4.11 8.46 -31.96
C VAL A 231 -4.38 7.10 -31.31
N LEU A 232 -4.66 7.07 -30.00
CA LEU A 232 -4.97 5.83 -29.28
C LEU A 232 -6.21 5.12 -29.84
N LYS A 233 -7.25 5.86 -30.25
CA LYS A 233 -8.45 5.28 -30.84
C LYS A 233 -8.14 4.53 -32.16
N LYS A 234 -7.10 4.92 -32.89
CA LYS A 234 -6.66 4.25 -34.12
C LYS A 234 -5.98 2.91 -33.84
N TYR A 235 -5.18 2.81 -32.78
CA TYR A 235 -4.38 1.62 -32.48
C TYR A 235 -5.05 0.66 -31.48
N ALA A 236 -5.86 1.17 -30.55
CA ALA A 236 -6.48 0.39 -29.47
C ALA A 236 -7.94 0.83 -29.19
N PRO A 237 -8.86 0.68 -30.16
CA PRO A 237 -10.23 1.20 -30.07
C PRO A 237 -11.05 0.60 -28.91
N LYS A 238 -10.79 -0.66 -28.53
CA LYS A 238 -11.56 -1.35 -27.48
C LYS A 238 -10.87 -1.36 -26.10
N GLY A 239 -9.56 -1.10 -26.02
CA GLY A 239 -8.79 -1.18 -24.77
C GLY A 239 -8.63 0.14 -24.02
N THR A 240 -8.61 1.26 -24.73
CA THR A 240 -8.26 2.58 -24.16
C THR A 240 -9.20 3.02 -23.03
N THR A 241 -10.51 2.86 -23.22
CA THR A 241 -11.51 3.29 -22.23
C THR A 241 -11.40 2.51 -20.93
N ALA A 242 -11.14 1.21 -21.00
CA ALA A 242 -10.98 0.37 -19.81
C ALA A 242 -9.75 0.78 -18.98
N VAL A 243 -8.63 1.08 -19.64
CA VAL A 243 -7.42 1.57 -18.97
C VAL A 243 -7.68 2.93 -18.29
N PHE A 244 -8.38 3.84 -18.97
CA PHE A 244 -8.73 5.14 -18.39
C PHE A 244 -9.61 5.01 -17.14
N ILE A 245 -10.68 4.20 -17.21
CA ILE A 245 -11.58 3.97 -16.06
C ILE A 245 -10.81 3.39 -14.88
N ARG A 246 -9.91 2.45 -15.12
CA ARG A 246 -9.06 1.84 -14.08
C ARG A 246 -8.16 2.85 -13.39
N ILE A 247 -7.45 3.67 -14.16
CA ILE A 247 -6.57 4.71 -13.62
C ILE A 247 -7.41 5.73 -12.83
N ALA A 248 -8.56 6.16 -13.36
CA ALA A 248 -9.46 7.09 -12.68
C ALA A 248 -10.00 6.53 -11.37
N MET A 249 -10.47 5.28 -11.34
CA MET A 249 -10.97 4.63 -10.14
C MET A 249 -9.90 4.50 -9.06
N PHE A 250 -8.68 4.08 -9.44
CA PHE A 250 -7.55 4.00 -8.50
C PHE A 250 -7.17 5.38 -7.96
N SER A 251 -7.12 6.39 -8.84
CA SER A 251 -6.79 7.77 -8.48
C SER A 251 -7.82 8.37 -7.52
N LEU A 252 -9.12 8.14 -7.75
CA LEU A 252 -10.19 8.58 -6.86
C LEU A 252 -10.09 7.94 -5.48
N LEU A 253 -9.93 6.61 -5.41
CA LEU A 253 -9.76 5.89 -4.15
C LEU A 253 -8.54 6.41 -3.38
N ARG A 254 -7.43 6.63 -4.07
CA ARG A 254 -6.20 7.13 -3.45
C ARG A 254 -6.33 8.58 -2.99
N THR A 255 -6.99 9.44 -3.76
CA THR A 255 -7.25 10.84 -3.38
C THR A 255 -8.09 10.88 -2.11
N PHE A 256 -9.08 9.99 -1.99
CA PHE A 256 -9.89 9.85 -0.78
C PHE A 256 -9.02 9.47 0.43
N VAL A 257 -8.18 8.42 0.31
CA VAL A 257 -7.25 8.01 1.38
C VAL A 257 -6.27 9.12 1.74
N LEU A 258 -5.72 9.83 0.74
CA LEU A 258 -4.80 10.94 0.95
C LEU A 258 -5.44 12.07 1.76
N GLY A 259 -6.72 12.37 1.53
CA GLY A 259 -7.45 13.35 2.33
C GLY A 259 -7.43 13.02 3.82
N PHE A 260 -7.69 11.76 4.17
CA PHE A 260 -7.59 11.30 5.56
C PHE A 260 -6.15 11.30 6.07
N THR A 261 -5.19 10.83 5.28
CA THR A 261 -3.77 10.86 5.66
C THR A 261 -3.28 12.28 5.94
N PHE A 262 -3.75 13.27 5.18
CA PHE A 262 -3.38 14.66 5.37
C PHE A 262 -3.92 15.22 6.69
N ILE A 263 -5.17 14.89 7.05
CA ILE A 263 -5.75 15.23 8.36
C ILE A 263 -4.88 14.65 9.49
N PHE A 264 -4.46 13.39 9.35
CA PHE A 264 -3.57 12.72 10.32
C PHE A 264 -2.18 13.36 10.42
N ALA A 265 -1.63 13.83 9.30
CA ALA A 265 -0.32 14.46 9.28
C ALA A 265 -0.31 15.81 10.02
N ILE A 266 -1.44 16.54 10.03
CA ILE A 266 -1.53 17.85 10.70
C ILE A 266 -1.77 17.67 12.20
N GLU A 267 -2.73 16.85 12.61
CA GLU A 267 -3.13 16.73 14.02
C GLU A 267 -3.23 15.25 14.48
N PRO A 268 -2.10 14.50 14.52
CA PRO A 268 -2.13 13.09 14.90
C PRO A 268 -2.66 12.88 16.33
N GLN A 269 -2.33 13.80 17.23
CA GLN A 269 -2.79 13.79 18.63
C GLN A 269 -4.32 13.80 18.74
N ARG A 270 -4.99 14.69 18.00
CA ARG A 270 -6.45 14.82 18.10
C ARG A 270 -7.21 13.61 17.59
N VAL A 271 -6.61 12.82 16.69
CA VAL A 271 -7.26 11.63 16.16
C VAL A 271 -6.94 10.37 16.97
N PHE A 272 -5.69 10.23 17.43
CA PHE A 272 -5.28 9.06 18.23
C PHE A 272 -5.75 9.12 19.68
N GLN A 273 -5.79 10.31 20.30
CA GLN A 273 -6.10 10.46 21.71
C GLN A 273 -7.54 10.03 22.06
N PRO A 274 -8.59 10.37 21.26
CA PRO A 274 -9.94 9.83 21.47
C PRO A 274 -9.98 8.30 21.32
N GLY A 275 -9.20 7.75 20.39
CA GLY A 275 -9.08 6.30 20.20
C GLY A 275 -8.46 5.57 21.40
N LEU A 276 -7.62 6.25 22.19
CA LEU A 276 -7.11 5.76 23.47
C LEU A 276 -8.10 5.96 24.62
N THR A 277 -9.02 6.93 24.51
CA THR A 277 -9.98 7.28 25.57
C THR A 277 -11.41 6.85 25.21
N ASN A 278 -11.75 5.57 25.36
CA ASN A 278 -13.12 4.99 25.38
C ASN A 278 -14.12 5.34 24.24
N THR A 279 -13.83 6.23 23.30
CA THR A 279 -14.69 6.58 22.15
C THR A 279 -14.14 5.92 20.89
N PHE A 280 -14.30 4.60 20.87
CA PHE A 280 -13.69 3.61 19.97
C PHE A 280 -13.99 3.74 18.46
N VAL A 281 -14.86 4.63 18.00
CA VAL A 281 -15.48 4.50 16.66
C VAL A 281 -14.61 5.04 15.51
N PHE A 282 -13.67 5.95 15.76
CA PHE A 282 -12.99 6.65 14.65
C PHE A 282 -11.64 6.07 14.23
N ASN A 283 -11.01 5.22 15.04
CA ASN A 283 -9.65 4.76 14.77
C ASN A 283 -9.61 3.62 13.71
N GLY A 284 -10.64 2.77 13.66
CA GLY A 284 -10.68 1.60 12.78
C GLY A 284 -10.78 1.90 11.28
N PHE A 285 -11.53 2.94 10.94
CA PHE A 285 -11.97 3.17 9.56
C PHE A 285 -10.82 3.44 8.58
N ILE A 286 -9.80 4.18 8.99
CA ILE A 286 -8.70 4.57 8.11
C ILE A 286 -7.76 3.40 7.86
N ASP A 287 -7.53 2.57 8.87
CA ASP A 287 -6.77 1.34 8.72
C ASP A 287 -7.50 0.36 7.78
N VAL A 288 -8.83 0.26 7.88
CA VAL A 288 -9.66 -0.53 6.95
C VAL A 288 -9.60 0.02 5.52
N LEU A 289 -9.66 1.35 5.35
CA LEU A 289 -9.47 1.99 4.04
C LEU A 289 -8.08 1.70 3.47
N GLN A 290 -7.03 1.80 4.29
CA GLN A 290 -5.67 1.48 3.86
C GLN A 290 -5.51 -0.01 3.50
N ALA A 291 -6.15 -0.91 4.24
CA ALA A 291 -6.21 -2.35 3.94
C ALA A 291 -6.95 -2.67 2.63
N SER A 292 -7.84 -1.79 2.17
CA SER A 292 -8.53 -1.96 0.89
C SER A 292 -7.65 -1.68 -0.33
N LEU A 293 -6.54 -0.96 -0.17
CA LEU A 293 -5.67 -0.55 -1.30
C LEU A 293 -5.01 -1.74 -2.03
N PRO A 294 -4.39 -2.74 -1.37
CA PRO A 294 -3.89 -3.93 -2.04
C PRO A 294 -4.98 -4.67 -2.82
N LEU A 295 -6.19 -4.78 -2.25
CA LEU A 295 -7.31 -5.43 -2.92
C LEU A 295 -7.77 -4.64 -4.15
N ALA A 296 -7.92 -3.32 -4.03
CA ALA A 296 -8.25 -2.45 -5.15
C ALA A 296 -7.19 -2.54 -6.26
N ALA A 297 -5.91 -2.51 -5.91
CA ALA A 297 -4.81 -2.72 -6.86
C ALA A 297 -4.93 -4.08 -7.55
N ALA A 298 -5.14 -5.16 -6.79
CA ALA A 298 -5.28 -6.50 -7.33
C ALA A 298 -6.49 -6.63 -8.28
N LEU A 299 -7.64 -6.05 -7.95
CA LEU A 299 -8.83 -6.06 -8.80
C LEU A 299 -8.61 -5.24 -10.08
N ILE A 300 -8.02 -4.07 -9.97
CA ILE A 300 -7.76 -3.19 -11.11
C ILE A 300 -6.74 -3.81 -12.07
N LEU A 301 -5.72 -4.46 -11.54
CA LEU A 301 -4.66 -5.11 -12.33
C LEU A 301 -5.11 -6.47 -12.86
N GLY A 302 -5.72 -7.31 -12.02
CA GLY A 302 -6.19 -8.65 -12.38
C GLY A 302 -7.33 -8.66 -13.38
N THR A 303 -8.13 -7.58 -13.47
CA THR A 303 -9.16 -7.44 -14.51
C THR A 303 -8.59 -7.10 -15.89
N GLN A 304 -7.28 -6.89 -16.03
CA GLN A 304 -6.69 -6.70 -17.37
C GLN A 304 -6.93 -7.94 -18.23
N LYS A 305 -7.30 -7.70 -19.49
CA LYS A 305 -7.64 -8.76 -20.45
C LYS A 305 -6.54 -9.80 -20.54
N ASP A 306 -5.28 -9.37 -20.48
CA ASP A 306 -4.13 -10.27 -20.55
C ASP A 306 -4.10 -11.29 -19.40
N PHE A 307 -4.48 -10.91 -18.18
CA PHE A 307 -4.58 -11.83 -17.05
C PHE A 307 -5.82 -12.73 -17.15
N LEU A 308 -6.96 -12.16 -17.56
CA LEU A 308 -8.19 -12.93 -17.75
C LEU A 308 -8.03 -13.99 -18.84
N ASP A 309 -7.38 -13.67 -19.95
CA ASP A 309 -7.13 -14.61 -21.05
C ASP A 309 -6.25 -15.79 -20.60
N VAL A 310 -5.28 -15.56 -19.69
CA VAL A 310 -4.45 -16.61 -19.10
C VAL A 310 -5.22 -17.43 -18.05
N TRP A 311 -5.95 -16.78 -17.15
CA TRP A 311 -6.64 -17.47 -16.04
C TRP A 311 -7.84 -18.29 -16.51
N PHE A 312 -8.63 -17.75 -17.44
CA PHE A 312 -9.84 -18.44 -17.89
C PHE A 312 -9.56 -19.55 -18.89
N PHE A 313 -8.31 -19.75 -19.33
CA PHE A 313 -7.90 -20.79 -20.28
C PHE A 313 -8.90 -20.97 -21.45
N CYS A 314 -9.65 -19.91 -21.78
CA CYS A 314 -10.77 -19.99 -22.70
C CYS A 314 -10.18 -20.12 -24.09
N LYS A 315 -9.93 -21.39 -24.43
CA LYS A 315 -9.40 -22.01 -25.63
C LYS A 315 -9.64 -21.14 -26.85
N ARG A 316 -8.77 -20.15 -27.06
CA ARG A 316 -8.79 -19.33 -28.27
C ARG A 316 -8.07 -20.08 -29.36
N ASN A 317 -8.73 -21.12 -29.85
CA ASN A 317 -8.41 -21.74 -31.13
C ASN A 317 -8.78 -20.73 -32.23
N GLY A 318 -7.85 -19.84 -32.59
CA GLY A 318 -8.07 -18.94 -33.71
C GLY A 318 -7.14 -17.72 -33.72
N THR A 319 -6.01 -17.87 -34.43
CA THR A 319 -5.39 -16.80 -35.22
C THR A 319 -5.02 -15.48 -34.49
N SER A 320 -4.15 -15.55 -33.48
CA SER A 320 -3.47 -14.35 -32.94
C SER A 320 -1.99 -14.30 -33.38
N LYS A 321 -1.75 -14.08 -34.68
CA LYS A 321 -0.40 -13.81 -35.21
C LYS A 321 -0.04 -12.31 -35.22
N GLN A 322 -0.95 -11.40 -34.87
CA GLN A 322 -0.72 -9.95 -35.06
C GLN A 322 -0.27 -9.16 -33.83
N VAL A 323 -0.51 -9.63 -32.60
CA VAL A 323 -0.15 -8.84 -31.39
C VAL A 323 1.33 -8.99 -31.02
N LEU A 324 1.93 -10.16 -31.25
CA LEU A 324 3.35 -10.40 -30.99
C LEU A 324 4.28 -9.53 -31.86
N GLN A 325 3.77 -8.97 -32.96
CA GLN A 325 4.60 -8.14 -33.85
C GLN A 325 4.88 -6.74 -33.30
N VAL A 326 4.01 -6.18 -32.44
CA VAL A 326 4.23 -4.82 -31.90
C VAL A 326 5.29 -4.83 -30.79
N ASP A 327 5.30 -5.86 -29.94
CA ASP A 327 6.29 -5.98 -28.86
C ASP A 327 7.67 -6.39 -29.40
N VAL A 328 7.75 -7.26 -30.42
CA VAL A 328 9.03 -7.62 -31.07
C VAL A 328 9.65 -6.43 -31.82
N ILE A 329 8.83 -5.50 -32.34
CA ILE A 329 9.34 -4.27 -32.96
C ILE A 329 9.86 -3.30 -31.89
N GLN A 330 9.22 -3.22 -30.71
CA GLN A 330 9.77 -2.42 -29.60
C GLN A 330 11.05 -3.02 -29.03
N GLU A 331 11.17 -4.35 -28.93
CA GLU A 331 12.38 -5.01 -28.45
C GLU A 331 13.56 -4.84 -29.43
N LYS A 332 13.31 -4.88 -30.75
CA LYS A 332 14.34 -4.59 -31.78
C LYS A 332 14.76 -3.12 -31.87
N LEU A 333 14.01 -2.19 -31.27
CA LEU A 333 14.36 -0.77 -31.23
C LEU A 333 15.07 -0.39 -29.91
N GLN A 334 15.23 -1.33 -28.98
CA GLN A 334 15.93 -1.13 -27.71
C GLN A 334 17.35 -1.71 -27.66
N TYR A 335 17.78 -2.38 -28.73
CA TYR A 335 19.18 -2.77 -28.99
C TYR A 335 19.71 -1.97 -30.18
#